data_AF-A0AAU0STQ6-F1
#
_entry.id   AF-A0AAU0STQ6-F1
#
_cell.length_a   1.000
_cell.length_b   1.000
_cell.length_c   1.000
_cell.angle_alpha   90.00
_cell.angle_beta   90.00
_cell.angle_gamma   90.00
#
_symmetry.space_group_name_H-M   'P 1'
#
loop_
_entity.id
_entity.type
_entity.pdbx_description
1 polymer ?
#
loop_
_entity_poly.entity_id
_entity_poly.type
_entity_poly.pdbx_seq_one_letter_code
_entity_poly.pdbx_strand_id
1 'polypeptide(L)'
;MDAMKNDSGLKQEIEFEQKLKALLEEYGMNLRQVITLLDPSKGVSVSTAGGSSSVQRKPREIKRYKNPHSGEVVETKGGNHKVLKQWKQEHGSNTVESWLQ
;
A
#
# COMPACT_ATOMS: atom_id res chain seq x y z
N MET A 1 30.42 9.62 3.37
CA MET A 1 29.93 10.58 2.37
C MET A 1 29.51 9.78 1.14
N ASP A 2 28.29 9.23 1.07
CA ASP A 2 27.83 8.50 -0.13
C ASP A 2 26.28 8.43 -0.17
N ALA A 3 25.62 9.57 -0.42
CA ALA A 3 24.15 9.64 -0.59
C ALA A 3 23.73 10.28 -1.92
N MET A 4 24.63 10.38 -2.90
CA MET A 4 24.41 11.14 -4.14
C MET A 4 23.98 10.32 -5.37
N LYS A 5 23.58 9.05 -5.17
CA LYS A 5 23.08 8.18 -6.25
C LYS A 5 21.60 7.79 -6.11
N ASN A 6 20.89 8.33 -5.13
CA ASN A 6 19.53 7.89 -4.76
C ASN A 6 18.38 8.51 -5.57
N ASP A 7 18.65 9.46 -6.48
CA ASP A 7 17.58 10.29 -7.04
C ASP A 7 17.25 9.99 -8.51
N SER A 8 18.19 9.48 -9.31
CA SER A 8 17.96 9.31 -10.76
C SER A 8 16.92 8.24 -11.08
N GLY A 9 17.00 7.08 -10.42
CA GLY A 9 16.02 5.99 -10.59
C GLY A 9 14.64 6.39 -10.08
N LEU A 10 14.58 6.99 -8.89
CA LEU A 10 13.32 7.47 -8.31
C LEU A 10 12.65 8.55 -9.18
N LYS A 11 13.44 9.48 -9.73
CA LYS A 11 12.94 10.50 -10.65
C LYS A 11 12.37 9.89 -11.93
N GLN A 12 13.02 8.87 -12.47
CA GLN A 12 12.52 8.14 -13.65
C GLN A 12 11.21 7.40 -13.35
N GLU A 13 11.08 6.76 -12.19
CA GLU A 13 9.84 6.10 -11.78
C GLU A 13 8.69 7.09 -11.58
N ILE A 14 8.94 8.24 -10.95
CA ILE A 14 7.94 9.30 -10.76
C ILE A 14 7.49 9.86 -12.12
N GLU A 15 8.42 10.15 -13.03
CA GLU A 15 8.11 10.66 -14.36
C GLU A 15 7.29 9.64 -15.17
N PHE A 16 7.65 8.36 -15.09
CA PHE A 16 6.90 7.27 -15.71
C PHE A 16 5.47 7.18 -15.16
N GLU A 17 5.29 7.19 -13.84
CA GLU A 17 3.95 7.13 -13.22
C GLU A 17 3.08 8.32 -13.63
N GLN A 18 3.64 9.53 -13.68
CA GLN A 18 2.92 10.73 -14.11
C GLN A 18 2.47 10.63 -15.56
N LYS A 19 3.36 10.23 -16.48
CA LYS A 19 3.02 10.05 -17.90
C LYS A 19 1.98 8.95 -18.10
N LEU A 20 2.10 7.84 -17.36
CA LEU A 20 1.12 6.75 -17.42
C LEU A 20 -0.26 7.22 -16.93
N LYS A 21 -0.34 7.98 -15.83
CA LYS A 21 -1.62 8.52 -15.34
C LYS A 21 -2.26 9.47 -16.35
N ALA A 22 -1.48 10.40 -16.92
CA ALA A 22 -1.98 11.32 -17.93
C ALA A 22 -2.54 10.58 -19.16
N LEU A 23 -1.84 9.55 -19.64
CA LEU A 23 -2.30 8.71 -20.73
C LEU A 23 -3.58 7.94 -20.38
N LEU A 24 -3.70 7.44 -19.14
CA LEU A 24 -4.90 6.76 -18.69
C LEU A 24 -6.12 7.69 -18.66
N GLU A 25 -5.94 8.93 -18.20
CA GLU A 25 -7.01 9.94 -18.17
C GLU A 25 -7.46 10.34 -19.58
N GLU A 26 -6.52 10.56 -20.51
CA GLU A 26 -6.81 10.95 -21.90
C GLU A 26 -7.71 9.91 -22.62
N TYR A 27 -7.47 8.63 -22.36
CA TYR A 27 -8.20 7.53 -22.99
C TYR A 27 -9.32 6.96 -22.10
N GLY A 28 -9.58 7.56 -20.93
CA GLY A 28 -10.58 7.07 -19.97
C GLY A 28 -10.32 5.65 -19.47
N MET A 29 -9.06 5.22 -19.50
CA MET A 29 -8.63 3.88 -19.13
C MET A 29 -8.22 3.83 -17.65
N ASN A 30 -8.32 2.65 -17.03
CA ASN A 30 -7.88 2.43 -15.65
C ASN A 30 -6.74 1.41 -15.56
N LEU A 31 -5.98 1.46 -14.46
CA LEU A 31 -4.81 0.59 -14.27
C LEU A 31 -5.15 -0.91 -14.36
N ARG A 32 -6.38 -1.31 -13.98
CA ARG A 32 -6.83 -2.71 -14.11
C ARG A 32 -6.98 -3.13 -15.58
N GLN A 33 -7.47 -2.23 -16.44
CA GLN A 33 -7.53 -2.48 -17.87
C GLN A 33 -6.13 -2.61 -18.48
N VAL A 34 -5.17 -1.78 -18.05
CA VAL A 34 -3.75 -1.92 -18.46
C VAL A 34 -3.18 -3.27 -18.03
N ILE A 35 -3.41 -3.68 -16.78
CA ILE A 35 -2.98 -4.99 -16.28
C ILE A 35 -3.62 -6.12 -17.09
N THR A 36 -4.90 -5.99 -17.45
CA THR A 36 -5.62 -6.98 -18.27
C THR A 36 -5.07 -7.04 -19.70
N LEU A 37 -4.62 -5.91 -20.25
CA LEU A 37 -4.00 -5.84 -21.57
C LEU A 37 -2.62 -6.50 -21.60
N LEU A 38 -1.79 -6.27 -20.57
CA LEU A 38 -0.43 -6.82 -20.49
C LEU A 38 -0.44 -8.29 -20.05
N ASP A 39 -1.31 -8.64 -19.10
CA ASP A 39 -1.46 -10.00 -18.61
C ASP A 39 -2.95 -10.32 -18.46
N PRO A 40 -3.58 -10.88 -19.51
CA PRO A 40 -4.99 -11.25 -19.48
C PRO A 40 -5.28 -12.30 -18.39
N SER A 41 -4.28 -13.09 -17.98
CA SER A 41 -4.42 -14.09 -16.91
C SER A 41 -4.49 -13.44 -15.52
N LYS A 42 -3.91 -12.25 -15.34
CA LYS A 42 -4.01 -11.44 -14.10
C LYS A 42 -5.24 -10.53 -14.09
N GLY A 43 -5.70 -10.12 -15.27
CA GLY A 43 -6.92 -9.30 -15.45
C GLY A 43 -8.21 -10.06 -15.17
N VAL A 44 -8.20 -11.38 -15.35
CA VAL A 44 -9.30 -12.27 -14.96
C VAL A 44 -9.14 -12.63 -13.47
N SER A 45 -9.49 -11.68 -12.59
CA SER A 45 -10.13 -12.10 -11.35
C SER A 45 -11.47 -12.69 -11.78
N VAL A 46 -11.50 -14.01 -11.95
CA VAL A 46 -12.73 -14.79 -12.10
C VAL A 46 -13.75 -14.22 -11.12
N SER A 47 -14.69 -13.47 -11.66
CA SER A 47 -15.94 -13.19 -10.98
C SER A 47 -16.73 -14.47 -11.18
N THR A 48 -16.50 -15.46 -10.34
CA THR A 48 -17.40 -16.60 -10.21
C THR A 48 -18.72 -16.04 -9.70
N ALA A 49 -19.57 -15.64 -10.63
CA ALA A 49 -21.00 -15.63 -10.41
C ALA A 49 -21.41 -17.09 -10.14
N GLY A 50 -21.74 -17.41 -8.89
CA GLY A 50 -22.28 -18.70 -8.49
C GLY A 50 -21.54 -19.33 -7.30
N GLY A 51 -22.01 -19.02 -6.09
CA GLY A 51 -21.54 -19.67 -4.87
C GLY A 51 -21.75 -18.81 -3.64
N SER A 52 -22.95 -18.88 -3.08
CA SER A 52 -23.29 -18.37 -1.75
C SER A 52 -22.33 -18.92 -0.69
N SER A 53 -21.35 -18.10 -0.31
CA SER A 53 -20.88 -18.01 1.07
C SER A 53 -20.22 -16.65 1.25
N SER A 54 -21.04 -15.68 1.64
CA SER A 54 -20.52 -14.50 2.33
C SER A 54 -19.90 -14.98 3.64
N VAL A 55 -18.65 -15.45 3.57
CA VAL A 55 -17.75 -15.37 4.73
C VAL A 55 -17.62 -13.87 4.97
N GLN A 56 -18.52 -13.35 5.80
CA GLN A 56 -18.50 -12.00 6.30
C GLN A 56 -17.15 -11.84 6.97
N ARG A 57 -16.17 -11.30 6.21
CA ARG A 57 -14.82 -11.08 6.73
C ARG A 57 -15.00 -10.22 7.98
N LYS A 58 -14.55 -10.75 9.12
CA LYS A 58 -14.61 -10.05 10.40
C LYS A 58 -14.14 -8.61 10.18
N PRO A 59 -14.92 -7.59 10.56
CA PRO A 59 -14.54 -6.20 10.36
C PRO A 59 -13.16 -5.98 10.96
N ARG A 60 -12.26 -5.38 10.18
CA ARG A 60 -10.86 -5.18 10.60
C ARG A 60 -10.85 -4.30 11.86
N GLU A 61 -10.33 -4.88 12.94
CA GLU A 61 -10.18 -4.19 14.22
C GLU A 61 -9.20 -3.02 14.07
N ILE A 62 -9.56 -1.86 14.61
CA ILE A 62 -8.69 -0.68 14.65
C ILE A 62 -7.63 -0.96 15.71
N LYS A 63 -6.39 -1.10 15.29
CA LYS A 63 -5.22 -1.21 16.17
C LYS A 63 -4.71 0.20 16.49
N ARG A 64 -4.63 0.54 17.77
CA ARG A 64 -4.08 1.80 18.26
C ARG A 64 -2.66 1.57 18.76
N TYR A 65 -1.68 2.26 18.20
CA TYR A 65 -0.29 2.19 18.63
C TYR A 65 0.09 3.52 19.28
N LYS A 66 0.75 3.48 20.43
CA LYS A 66 1.25 4.68 21.11
C LYS A 66 2.76 4.63 21.24
N ASN A 67 3.45 5.53 20.56
CA ASN A 67 4.90 5.64 20.66
C ASN A 67 5.29 6.29 22.00
N PRO A 68 6.06 5.60 22.89
CA PRO A 68 6.49 6.16 24.17
C PRO A 68 7.58 7.24 24.04
N HIS A 69 8.26 7.32 22.88
CA HIS A 69 9.34 8.27 22.64
C HIS A 69 8.83 9.63 22.15
N SER A 70 7.88 9.65 21.21
CA SER A 70 7.30 10.90 20.68
C SER A 70 5.94 11.25 21.28
N GLY A 71 5.27 10.30 21.94
CA GLY A 71 3.89 10.45 22.41
C GLY A 71 2.84 10.38 21.31
N GLU A 72 3.23 10.17 20.05
CA GLU A 72 2.32 10.06 18.92
C GLU A 72 1.48 8.78 18.98
N VAL A 73 0.21 8.89 18.61
CA VAL A 73 -0.75 7.79 18.58
C VAL A 73 -1.21 7.56 17.14
N VAL A 74 -1.10 6.31 16.68
CA VAL A 74 -1.50 5.89 15.34
C VAL A 74 -2.61 4.85 15.43
N GLU A 75 -3.75 5.14 14.83
CA GLU A 75 -4.87 4.22 14.72
C GLU A 75 -4.97 3.68 13.30
N THR A 76 -4.86 2.37 13.13
CA THR A 76 -4.94 1.75 11.81
C THR A 76 -5.74 0.46 11.82
N LYS A 77 -6.52 0.24 10.76
CA LYS A 77 -7.23 -1.02 10.50
C LYS A 77 -6.33 -2.08 9.84
N GLY A 78 -5.01 -1.85 9.76
CA GLY A 78 -4.04 -2.80 9.19
C GLY A 78 -2.60 -2.27 9.13
N GLY A 79 -1.64 -3.14 8.77
CA GLY A 79 -0.20 -2.79 8.78
C GLY A 79 0.27 -1.81 7.70
N ASN A 80 -0.60 -1.31 6.81
CA ASN A 80 -0.23 -0.38 5.75
C ASN A 80 -0.40 1.09 6.19
N HIS A 81 0.37 1.52 7.18
CA HIS A 81 0.38 2.91 7.65
C HIS A 81 1.81 3.46 7.63
N LYS A 82 2.02 4.63 7.02
CA LYS A 82 3.36 5.21 6.78
C LYS A 82 4.15 5.41 8.07
N VAL A 83 3.51 5.96 9.10
CA VAL A 83 4.13 6.20 10.43
C VAL A 83 4.50 4.88 11.12
N LEU A 84 3.67 3.84 11.00
CA LEU A 84 3.99 2.51 11.55
C LEU A 84 5.19 1.88 10.85
N LYS A 85 5.29 2.05 9.52
CA LYS A 85 6.47 1.58 8.77
C LYS A 85 7.74 2.32 9.22
N GLN A 86 7.64 3.62 9.44
CA GLN A 86 8.75 4.44 9.93
C GLN A 86 9.19 3.99 11.34
N TRP A 87 8.26 3.86 12.29
CA TRP A 87 8.59 3.36 13.62
C TRP A 87 9.19 1.96 13.58
N LYS A 88 8.68 1.07 12.71
CA LYS A 88 9.23 -0.28 12.55
C LYS A 88 10.65 -0.27 11.99
N GLN A 89 11.00 0.74 11.19
CA GLN A 89 12.35 0.96 10.67
C GLN A 89 13.29 1.52 11.75
N GLU A 90 12.79 2.43 12.59
CA GLU A 90 13.58 3.10 13.65
C GLU A 90 13.76 2.25 14.90
N HIS A 91 12.71 1.56 15.35
CA HIS A 91 12.67 0.83 16.62
C HIS A 91 12.55 -0.70 16.46
N GLY A 92 12.33 -1.18 15.23
CA GLY A 92 12.12 -2.59 14.92
C GLY A 92 10.67 -3.05 15.05
N SER A 93 10.27 -4.08 14.28
CA SER A 93 8.88 -4.56 14.26
C SER A 93 8.38 -5.03 15.62
N ASN A 94 9.19 -5.83 16.33
CA ASN A 94 8.80 -6.42 17.62
C ASN A 94 8.52 -5.34 18.68
N THR A 95 9.33 -4.28 18.70
CA THR A 95 9.18 -3.15 19.63
C THR A 95 7.88 -2.39 19.36
N VAL A 96 7.62 -2.06 18.09
CA VAL A 96 6.40 -1.34 17.69
C VAL A 96 5.15 -2.18 17.89
N GLU A 97 5.24 -3.51 17.74
CA GLU A 97 4.13 -4.41 18.03
C GLU A 97 3.78 -4.48 19.52
N SER A 98 4.75 -4.23 20.41
CA SER A 98 4.54 -4.08 21.86
C SER A 98 3.81 -2.78 22.24
N TRP A 99 3.80 -1.77 21.36
CA TRP A 99 3.14 -0.48 21.60
C TRP A 99 1.65 -0.47 21.26
N LEU A 100 1.11 -1.62 20.85
CA LEU A 100 -0.31 -1.80 20.62
C LEU A 100 -1.06 -1.64 21.96
N GLN A 101 -1.98 -0.67 22.01
CA GLN A 101 -2.94 -0.47 23.10
C GLN A 101 -4.28 -1.13 22.80
#